data_AF-A0A3A9G936-F1
#
_entry.id   AF-A0A3A9G936-F1
#
_cell.length_a   1.000
_cell.length_b   1.000
_cell.length_c   1.000
_cell.angle_alpha   90.00
_cell.angle_beta   90.00
_cell.angle_gamma   90.00
#
_symmetry.space_group_name_H-M   'P 1'
#
loop_
_entity.id
_entity.type
_entity.pdbx_description
1 polymer ?
#
loop_
_entity_poly.entity_id
_entity_poly.type
_entity_poly.pdbx_seq_one_letter_code
_entity_poly.pdbx_strand_id
1 'polypeptide(L)' 'MKEVEAKVQFTNADDVEEFVKAAGKCDFDIDILYQHVYIDAKSFLGILGLGLSRELTVKYFGQNADFEKMLKHYAVA' A
#
# COMPACT_ATOMS: atom_id res chain seq x y z
N MET A 1 -11.23 5.61 16.34
CA MET A 1 -10.48 5.86 15.08
C MET A 1 -10.94 4.84 14.06
N LYS A 2 -11.08 5.22 12.79
CA LYS A 2 -11.67 4.35 11.74
C LYS A 2 -10.55 3.72 10.92
N GLU A 3 -10.62 2.41 10.69
CA GLU A 3 -9.77 1.72 9.69
C GLU A 3 -10.07 2.32 8.31
N VAL A 4 -9.02 2.69 7.58
CA VAL A 4 -9.13 3.07 6.18
C VAL A 4 -8.71 1.90 5.32
N GLU A 5 -9.48 1.66 4.27
CA GLU A 5 -9.22 0.64 3.26
C GLU A 5 -9.16 1.29 1.88
N ALA A 6 -8.15 0.95 1.08
CA ALA A 6 -8.02 1.37 -0.30
C ALA A 6 -7.54 0.20 -1.17
N LYS A 7 -8.10 0.07 -2.37
CA LYS A 7 -7.63 -0.91 -3.35
C LYS A 7 -6.64 -0.24 -4.30
N VAL A 8 -5.49 -0.89 -4.51
CA VAL A 8 -4.42 -0.38 -5.37
C VAL A 8 -3.88 -1.46 -6.29
N GLN A 9 -3.20 -1.05 -7.35
CA GLN A 9 -2.46 -1.92 -8.24
C GLN A 9 -1.15 -1.25 -8.65
N PHE A 10 -0.05 -1.99 -8.58
CA PHE A 10 1.27 -1.53 -9.00
C PHE A 10 1.64 -2.18 -10.33
N THR A 11 2.18 -1.42 -11.28
CA THR A 11 2.49 -1.94 -12.63
C THR A 11 3.95 -2.36 -12.77
N ASN A 12 4.85 -1.70 -12.05
CA ASN A 12 6.29 -1.91 -12.13
C ASN A 12 6.92 -1.82 -10.72
N ALA A 13 8.23 -2.11 -10.63
CA ALA A 13 8.94 -2.08 -9.36
C ALA A 13 9.16 -0.65 -8.83
N ASP A 14 9.27 0.35 -9.71
CA ASP A 14 9.44 1.75 -9.32
C ASP A 14 8.18 2.27 -8.58
N ASP A 15 6.99 1.90 -9.05
CA ASP A 15 5.70 2.20 -8.38
C ASP A 15 5.70 1.68 -6.94
N VAL A 16 6.18 0.44 -6.75
CA VAL A 16 6.28 -0.19 -5.43
C VAL A 16 7.32 0.53 -4.57
N GLU A 17 8.43 0.97 -5.14
CA GLU A 17 9.47 1.69 -4.40
C GLU A 17 8.96 3.05 -3.91
N GLU A 18 8.26 3.79 -4.77
CA GLU A 18 7.62 5.05 -4.40
C GLU A 18 6.56 4.86 -3.31
N PHE A 19 5.73 3.83 -3.45
CA PHE A 19 4.71 3.49 -2.45
C PHE A 19 5.35 3.18 -1.09
N VAL A 20 6.36 2.31 -1.05
CA VAL A 20 7.05 1.93 0.19
C VAL A 20 7.76 3.12 0.83
N LYS A 21 8.40 3.99 0.04
CA LYS A 21 9.01 5.22 0.55
C LYS A 21 7.99 6.14 1.20
N ALA A 22 6.79 6.25 0.64
CA ALA A 22 5.72 7.05 1.24
C ALA A 22 5.16 6.37 2.50
N ALA A 23 4.90 5.06 2.46
CA ALA A 23 4.45 4.29 3.62
C ALA A 23 5.44 4.35 4.79
N GLY A 24 6.75 4.31 4.51
CA GLY A 24 7.81 4.41 5.51
C GLY A 24 7.91 5.77 6.22
N LYS A 25 7.29 6.82 5.68
CA LYS A 25 7.18 8.15 6.33
C LYS A 25 6.00 8.25 7.29
N CYS A 26 5.08 7.28 7.25
CA CYS A 26 3.94 7.24 8.16
C CYS A 26 4.36 6.65 9.51
N ASP A 27 3.92 7.30 10.59
CA ASP A 27 4.13 6.91 11.98
C ASP A 27 3.10 5.88 12.48
N PHE A 28 2.29 5.34 11.57
CA PHE A 28 1.30 4.29 11.82
C PHE A 28 1.58 3.04 10.99
N ASP A 29 0.92 1.95 11.36
CA ASP A 29 0.98 0.67 10.66
C ASP A 29 0.12 0.70 9.39
N ILE A 30 0.68 0.15 8.32
CA ILE A 30 0.05 0.04 7.01
C ILE A 30 0.28 -1.39 6.56
N ASP A 31 -0.80 -2.11 6.29
CA ASP A 31 -0.78 -3.50 5.86
C ASP A 31 -1.35 -3.63 4.45
N ILE A 32 -0.80 -4.56 3.68
CA ILE A 32 -1.39 -5.03 2.44
C ILE A 32 -2.01 -6.40 2.68
N LEU A 33 -3.32 -6.49 2.46
CA LEU A 33 -4.07 -7.74 2.41
C LEU A 33 -4.17 -8.21 0.96
N TYR A 34 -3.71 -9.43 0.72
CA TYR A 34 -3.95 -10.16 -0.52
C TYR A 34 -4.39 -11.59 -0.19
N GLN A 35 -5.60 -11.96 -0.62
CA GLN A 35 -6.26 -13.22 -0.26
C GLN A 35 -6.34 -13.42 1.28
N HIS A 36 -5.47 -14.26 1.83
CA HIS A 36 -5.42 -14.61 3.26
C HIS A 36 -4.10 -14.19 3.93
N VAL A 37 -3.28 -13.38 3.25
CA VAL A 37 -1.95 -12.97 3.72
C VAL A 37 -1.92 -11.46 3.96
N TYR A 38 -1.37 -11.07 5.11
CA TYR A 38 -1.04 -9.68 5.44
C TYR A 38 0.47 -9.49 5.29
N ILE A 39 0.86 -8.41 4.61
CA ILE A 39 2.25 -8.01 4.44
C ILE A 39 2.39 -6.57 4.92
N ASP A 40 3.46 -6.31 5.68
CA ASP A 40 3.85 -4.95 6.04
C ASP A 40 4.10 -4.11 4.77
N ALA A 41 3.36 -3.01 4.62
CA ALA A 41 3.39 -2.17 3.43
C ALA A 41 4.66 -1.32 3.32
N LYS A 42 5.56 -1.40 4.30
CA LYS A 42 6.90 -0.78 4.29
C LYS A 42 7.96 -1.78 3.80
N SER A 43 7.58 -3.03 3.49
CA SER A 43 8.45 -4.06 2.95
C SER A 43 8.40 -4.15 1.42
N PHE A 44 9.38 -3.53 0.76
CA PHE A 44 9.52 -3.57 -0.71
C PHE A 44 9.52 -4.98 -1.29
N LEU A 45 10.33 -5.88 -0.71
CA LEU A 45 10.39 -7.27 -1.17
C LEU A 45 9.10 -8.04 -0.84
N GLY A 46 8.42 -7.70 0.27
CA GLY A 46 7.14 -8.30 0.62
C GLY A 46 6.08 -8.02 -0.46
N ILE A 47 5.97 -6.77 -0.88
CA ILE A 47 5.00 -6.35 -1.91
C ILE A 47 5.36 -6.95 -3.27
N LEU A 48 6.63 -6.90 -3.68
CA LEU A 48 7.07 -7.53 -4.94
C LEU A 48 6.80 -9.04 -4.94
N GLY A 49 6.91 -9.70 -3.79
CA GLY A 49 6.61 -11.13 -3.62
C GLY A 49 5.14 -11.50 -3.89
N LEU A 50 4.21 -10.54 -3.76
CA LEU A 50 2.79 -10.74 -4.12
C LEU A 50 2.58 -10.72 -5.65
N GLY A 51 3.51 -10.11 -6.38
CA GLY A 51 3.45 -9.92 -7.83
C GLY A 51 2.85 -8.58 -8.25
N LEU A 52 3.27 -8.13 -9.44
CA LEU A 52 2.80 -6.90 -10.07
C LEU A 52 1.45 -7.10 -10.78
N SER A 53 0.78 -5.98 -11.08
CA SER A 53 -0.49 -5.90 -11.78
C SER A 53 -1.62 -6.67 -11.09
N ARG A 54 -1.56 -6.83 -9.77
CA ARG A 54 -2.64 -7.41 -8.96
C ARG A 54 -3.36 -6.32 -8.17
N GLU A 55 -4.66 -6.51 -7.98
CA GLU A 55 -5.43 -5.71 -7.03
C GLU A 55 -5.05 -6.13 -5.61
N LEU A 56 -4.57 -5.17 -4.82
CA LEU A 56 -4.14 -5.32 -3.44
C LEU A 56 -4.99 -4.43 -2.55
N THR A 57 -5.31 -4.89 -1.35
CA THR A 57 -6.07 -4.09 -0.37
C THR A 57 -5.11 -3.50 0.65
N VAL A 58 -4.93 -2.18 0.64
CA VAL A 58 -4.16 -1.45 1.65
C VAL A 58 -5.07 -1.10 2.83
N LYS A 59 -4.64 -1.42 4.04
CA LYS A 59 -5.32 -1.13 5.31
C LYS A 59 -4.42 -0.36 6.25
N TYR A 60 -4.95 0.66 6.92
CA TYR A 60 -4.18 1.42 7.89
C TYR A 60 -5.08 2.16 8.90
N PHE A 61 -4.48 2.50 10.04
CA PHE A 61 -5.13 3.26 11.11
C PHE A 61 -4.36 4.57 11.36
N GLY A 62 -4.73 5.62 10.63
CA GLY A 62 -4.06 6.91 10.72
C GLY A 62 -4.56 7.89 9.66
N GLN A 63 -3.95 9.07 9.61
CA GLN A 63 -4.21 10.06 8.57
C GLN A 63 -2.87 10.63 8.11
N ASN A 64 -2.63 10.62 6.81
CA ASN A 64 -1.50 11.29 6.20
C ASN A 64 -1.91 11.73 4.80
N ALA A 65 -2.06 13.04 4.60
CA ALA A 65 -2.60 13.59 3.37
C ALA A 65 -1.72 13.29 2.14
N ASP A 66 -0.39 13.26 2.32
CA ASP A 66 0.53 12.94 1.23
C ASP A 66 0.43 11.47 0.83
N PHE A 67 0.36 10.58 1.83
CA PHE A 67 0.14 9.14 1.61
C PHE A 67 -1.21 8.87 0.95
N GLU A 68 -2.29 9.50 1.41
CA GLU A 68 -3.63 9.37 0.85
C GLU A 68 -3.73 9.90 -0.59
N LYS A 69 -2.99 10.97 -0.91
CA LYS A 69 -2.89 11.48 -2.28
C LYS A 69 -2.13 10.51 -3.17
N MET A 70 -1.05 9.91 -2.67
CA MET A 70 -0.30 8.87 -3.37
C MET A 70 -1.16 7.61 -3.61
N LEU A 71 -1.93 7.15 -2.62
CA LEU A 71 -2.85 6.01 -2.76
C LEU A 71 -3.84 6.20 -3.90
N LYS A 72 -4.36 7.43 -4.09
CA LYS A 72 -5.28 7.75 -5.20
C LYS A 72 -4.64 7.61 -6.58
N HIS A 73 -3.32 7.73 -6.68
CA HIS A 73 -2.60 7.54 -7.94
C HIS A 73 -2.63 6.07 -8.39
N TYR A 74 -2.51 5.16 -7.44
CA TYR A 74 -2.50 3.71 -7.67
C TYR A 74 -3.89 3.07 -7.51
N ALA A 75 -4.91 3.85 -7.21
CA ALA A 75 -6.24 3.35 -6.90
C ALA A 75 -6.88 2.67 -8.13
N VAL A 76 -7.50 1.53 -7.89
CA VAL A 76 -8.31 0.84 -8.90
C VAL A 76 -9.79 1.18 -8.74
N ALA A 77 -10.53 1.16 -9.84
CA ALA A 77 -11.96 1.52 -9.93
C ALA A 77 -12.90 0.44 -9.37
#